data_AF-A0A382HGD5-F1
#
_entry.id   AF-A0A382HGD5-F1
#
_cell.length_a   1.000
_cell.length_b   1.000
_cell.length_c   1.000
_cell.angle_alpha   90.00
_cell.angle_beta   90.00
_cell.angle_gamma   90.00
#
_symmetry.space_group_name_H-M   'P 1'
#
loop_
_entity.id
_entity.type
_entity.pdbx_description
1 polymer ?
#
loop_
_entity_poly.entity_id
_entity_poly.type
_entity_poly.pdbx_seq_one_letter_code
_entity_poly.pdbx_strand_id
1 'polypeptide(L)' 'MEISQIETNLTDAQVELIEHQVKTEKFKNNVQEIFIDVFNQDEFAQKVDSIFNEIFQGDRNG' A
#
# COMPACT_ATOMS: atom_id res chain seq x y z
N MET A 1 -29.85 15.15 -11.69
CA MET A 1 -28.42 15.52 -11.54
C MET A 1 -27.82 14.97 -10.24
N GLU A 2 -28.49 14.05 -9.53
CA GLU A 2 -27.93 13.39 -8.34
C GLU A 2 -27.30 12.02 -8.65
N ILE A 3 -27.85 11.28 -9.63
CA ILE A 3 -27.37 9.94 -10.01
C ILE A 3 -25.96 9.99 -10.61
N SER A 4 -25.69 10.92 -11.53
CA SER A 4 -24.37 11.03 -12.18
C SER A 4 -23.23 11.32 -11.20
N GLN A 5 -23.51 12.05 -10.11
CA GLN A 5 -22.52 12.37 -9.09
C GLN A 5 -22.24 11.18 -8.17
N ILE A 6 -23.26 10.35 -7.90
CA ILE A 6 -23.11 9.08 -7.19
C ILE A 6 -22.28 8.08 -8.02
N GLU A 7 -22.52 7.99 -9.33
CA GLU A 7 -21.76 7.11 -10.24
C GLU A 7 -20.28 7.50 -10.32
N THR A 8 -19.96 8.79 -10.40
CA THR A 8 -18.58 9.29 -10.36
C THR A 8 -17.90 8.92 -9.04
N ASN A 9 -18.53 9.23 -7.90
CA ASN A 9 -17.96 8.91 -6.59
C ASN A 9 -17.75 7.41 -6.38
N LEU A 10 -18.64 6.57 -6.90
CA LEU A 10 -18.49 5.11 -6.84
C LEU A 10 -17.30 4.63 -7.68
N THR A 11 -17.09 5.24 -8.84
CA THR A 11 -15.96 4.93 -9.72
C THR A 11 -14.63 5.32 -9.06
N ASP A 12 -14.56 6.53 -8.48
CA ASP A 12 -13.36 7.01 -7.80
C ASP A 12 -13.02 6.13 -6.59
N ALA A 13 -14.02 5.74 -5.79
CA ALA A 13 -13.83 4.83 -4.66
C ALA A 13 -13.39 3.42 -5.10
N GLN A 14 -13.87 2.93 -6.25
CA GLN A 14 -13.42 1.66 -6.82
C GLN A 14 -11.96 1.72 -7.28
N VAL A 15 -11.54 2.84 -7.88
CA VAL A 15 -10.14 3.06 -8.28
C VAL A 15 -9.23 3.07 -7.05
N GLU A 16 -9.58 3.84 -6.01
CA GLU A 16 -8.84 3.90 -4.75
C GLU A 16 -8.74 2.52 -4.08
N LEU A 17 -9.83 1.75 -4.08
CA LEU A 17 -9.85 0.38 -3.54
C LEU A 17 -8.89 -0.55 -4.30
N ILE A 18 -8.90 -0.51 -5.64
CA ILE A 18 -8.01 -1.32 -6.47
C ILE A 18 -6.55 -0.94 -6.21
N GLU A 19 -6.25 0.36 -6.13
CA GLU A 19 -4.92 0.85 -5.82
C GLU A 19 -4.42 0.35 -4.46
N HIS A 20 -5.26 0.40 -3.43
CA HIS A 20 -4.93 -0.13 -2.11
C HIS A 20 -4.72 -1.66 -2.12
N GLN A 21 -5.50 -2.41 -2.90
CA GLN A 21 -5.31 -3.85 -3.05
C GLN A 21 -3.93 -4.17 -3.67
N VAL A 22 -3.58 -3.48 -4.76
CA VAL A 22 -2.27 -3.64 -5.42
C VAL A 22 -1.12 -3.29 -4.48
N LYS A 23 -1.22 -2.16 -3.77
CA LYS A 23 -0.21 -1.75 -2.77
C LYS A 23 -0.07 -2.78 -1.64
N THR A 24 -1.17 -3.33 -1.16
CA THR A 24 -1.18 -4.36 -0.10
C THR A 24 -0.51 -5.65 -0.55
N GLU A 25 -0.77 -6.12 -1.76
CA GLU A 25 -0.10 -7.30 -2.32
C GLU A 25 1.40 -7.07 -2.48
N LYS A 26 1.80 -5.91 -3.00
CA LYS A 26 3.22 -5.53 -3.12
C LYS A 26 3.92 -5.50 -1.77
N PHE A 27 3.30 -4.91 -0.75
CA PHE A 27 3.85 -4.86 0.61
C PHE A 27 4.04 -6.26 1.17
N LYS A 28 3.02 -7.12 1.06
CA LYS A 28 3.10 -8.49 1.52
C LYS A 28 4.25 -9.25 0.87
N ASN A 29 4.38 -9.17 -0.46
CA ASN A 29 5.46 -9.86 -1.18
C ASN A 29 6.84 -9.36 -0.73
N ASN A 30 7.03 -8.05 -0.64
CA ASN A 30 8.30 -7.45 -0.22
C ASN A 30 8.69 -7.84 1.23
N VAL A 31 7.72 -7.90 2.15
CA VAL A 31 7.97 -8.32 3.54
C VAL A 31 8.25 -9.82 3.62
N GLN A 32 7.56 -10.64 2.83
CA GLN A 32 7.80 -12.10 2.77
C GLN A 32 9.19 -12.46 2.24
N GLU A 33 9.78 -11.62 1.40
CA GLU A 33 11.17 -11.78 0.92
C GLU A 33 12.22 -11.41 1.98
N ILE A 34 11.83 -10.80 3.11
CA ILE A 34 12.74 -10.56 4.22
C ILE A 34 12.97 -11.87 4.98
N PHE A 35 14.18 -12.40 4.89
CA PHE A 35 14.61 -13.53 5.70
C PHE A 35 14.79 -13.08 7.17
N ILE A 36 13.85 -13.48 8.02
CA ILE A 36 13.86 -13.15 9.46
C ILE A 36 15.14 -13.64 10.15
N ASP A 37 15.74 -14.75 9.68
CA ASP A 37 16.98 -15.31 10.25
C ASP A 37 18.23 -14.44 9.99
N VAL A 38 18.13 -13.43 9.11
CA VAL A 38 19.24 -12.54 8.72
C VAL A 38 19.25 -11.26 9.56
N PHE A 39 18.11 -10.85 10.10
CA PHE A 39 17.95 -9.58 10.79
C PHE A 39 17.61 -9.78 12.26
N ASN A 40 18.15 -8.94 13.14
CA ASN A 40 17.60 -8.84 14.48
C ASN A 40 16.21 -8.15 14.43
N GLN A 41 15.49 -8.18 15.55
CA GLN A 41 14.12 -7.67 15.62
C GLN A 41 14.00 -6.18 15.24
N ASP A 42 14.97 -5.35 15.64
CA ASP A 42 14.95 -3.92 15.36
C ASP A 42 15.25 -3.63 13.88
N GLU A 43 16.20 -4.35 13.29
CA GLU A 43 16.54 -4.24 11.87
C GLU A 43 15.39 -4.72 10.98
N PHE A 44 14.72 -5.80 11.37
CA PHE A 44 13.52 -6.28 10.69
C PHE A 44 12.41 -5.23 10.71
N ALA A 45 12.14 -4.65 11.89
CA ALA A 45 11.12 -3.61 12.04
C ALA A 45 11.42 -2.39 11.17
N GLN A 46 12.67 -1.89 11.17
CA GLN A 46 13.08 -0.77 10.32
C GLN A 46 12.92 -1.08 8.83
N LYS A 47 13.20 -2.31 8.41
CA LYS A 47 13.05 -2.73 7.01
C LYS A 47 11.59 -2.78 6.60
N VAL A 48 10.71 -3.34 7.45
CA VAL A 48 9.27 -3.37 7.23
C VAL A 48 8.70 -1.96 7.14
N ASP A 49 9.10 -1.05 8.05
CA ASP A 49 8.68 0.35 8.05
C ASP A 49 9.12 1.07 6.77
N SER A 50 10.35 0.82 6.31
CA SER A 50 10.86 1.38 5.05
C SER A 50 10.03 0.94 3.84
N ILE A 51 9.67 -0.34 3.77
CA ILE A 51 8.84 -0.89 2.67
C ILE A 51 7.42 -0.31 2.74
N PHE A 52 6.86 -0.18 3.94
CA PHE A 52 5.55 0.44 4.13
C PHE A 52 5.54 1.89 3.62
N ASN A 53 6.54 2.68 4.02
CA ASN A 53 6.64 4.08 3.64
C ASN A 53 6.84 4.24 2.12
N GLU A 54 7.65 3.39 1.49
CA GLU A 54 7.84 3.40 0.04
C GLU A 54 6.52 3.14 -0.71
N ILE A 55 5.71 2.19 -0.23
CA ILE A 55 4.50 1.73 -0.94
C ILE A 55 3.28 2.60 -0.68
N PHE A 56 3.11 3.10 0.55
CA PHE A 56 1.90 3.79 0.99
C PHE A 56 2.09 5.29 1.24
N GLN A 57 3.32 5.77 1.42
CA GLN A 57 3.59 7.20 1.67
C GLN A 57 4.25 7.92 0.49
N GLY A 58 4.85 7.18 -0.46
CA GLY A 58 5.51 7.74 -1.64
C GLY A 58 4.62 8.59 -2.55
N ASP A 59 3.30 8.31 -2.60
CA ASP A 59 2.36 8.97 -3.52
C ASP A 59 1.71 10.25 -2.96
N ARG A 60 2.18 10.80 -1.83
CA ARG A 60 1.69 12.10 -1.34
C ARG A 60 2.23 13.30 -2.13
N ASN A 61 3.09 13.09 -3.12
CA ASN A 61 3.62 14.13 -4.00
C ASN A 61 3.33 13.77 -5.47
N GLY A 62 2.15 14.17 -5.97
CA GLY A 62 1.77 14.04 -7.38
C GLY A 62 0.31 14.35 -7.61
#